data_AF-A0A7X7J3B0-F1
#
_entry.id   AF-A0A7X7J3B0-F1
#
_cell.length_a   1.000
_cell.length_b   1.000
_cell.length_c   1.000
_cell.angle_alpha   90.00
_cell.angle_beta   90.00
_cell.angle_gamma   90.00
#
_symmetry.space_group_name_H-M   'P 1'
#
loop_
_entity.id
_entity.type
_entity.pdbx_description
1 polymer ?
#
loop_
_entity_poly.entity_id
_entity_poly.type
_entity_poly.pdbx_seq_one_letter_code
_entity_poly.pdbx_strand_id
1 'polypeptide(L)'
;MSDLRVNSVLQTPQQATAPVTRDRPRLRQAVGEVVSTTFYGPMLRIARNSTIQGKYGHGGRGEKVFQAQLDSEFLNLAGSRMRNSLTEAIYQRLAKGKEE
;
A
#
# COMPACT_ATOMS: atom_id res chain seq x y z
N MET A 1 -47.63 31.49 -33.32
CA MET A 1 -46.38 32.12 -33.75
C MET A 1 -45.41 31.98 -32.58
N SER A 2 -44.75 30.82 -32.47
CA SER A 2 -43.34 30.60 -32.89
C SER A 2 -42.37 31.11 -31.83
N ASP A 3 -41.40 30.40 -31.29
CA ASP A 3 -40.93 29.02 -31.38
C ASP A 3 -39.91 28.85 -30.24
N LEU A 4 -39.81 27.66 -29.68
CA LEU A 4 -38.73 27.28 -28.78
C LEU A 4 -37.36 27.37 -29.49
N ARG A 5 -36.40 28.04 -28.86
CA ARG A 5 -34.95 27.77 -28.98
C ARG A 5 -34.37 27.86 -27.58
N VAL A 6 -34.34 26.78 -26.80
CA VAL A 6 -33.21 25.84 -26.72
C VAL A 6 -31.88 26.54 -26.99
N ASN A 7 -31.19 26.95 -25.93
CA ASN A 7 -29.74 26.90 -25.97
C ASN A 7 -29.21 26.24 -24.70
N SER A 8 -28.89 24.97 -24.88
CA SER A 8 -28.22 24.08 -23.94
C SER A 8 -26.87 24.64 -23.55
N VAL A 9 -26.76 25.17 -22.33
CA VAL A 9 -25.49 25.12 -21.60
C VAL A 9 -25.50 23.81 -20.82
N LEU A 10 -25.37 22.71 -21.56
CA LEU A 10 -24.87 21.47 -20.99
C LEU A 10 -23.43 21.77 -20.59
N GLN A 11 -23.29 22.16 -19.34
CA GLN A 11 -22.04 22.23 -18.63
C GLN A 11 -21.51 20.80 -18.56
N THR A 12 -20.73 20.42 -19.58
CA THR A 12 -19.96 19.20 -19.56
C THR A 12 -19.14 19.25 -18.28
N PRO A 13 -19.21 18.25 -17.37
CA PRO A 13 -18.18 18.11 -16.38
C PRO A 13 -16.91 17.88 -17.19
N GLN A 14 -16.10 18.93 -17.27
CA GLN A 14 -14.76 18.89 -17.82
C GLN A 14 -14.03 17.88 -16.94
N GLN A 15 -14.06 16.62 -17.37
CA GLN A 15 -13.31 15.54 -16.76
C GLN A 15 -11.88 16.05 -16.72
N ALA A 16 -11.43 16.41 -15.53
CA ALA A 16 -10.03 16.66 -15.27
C ALA A 16 -9.34 15.33 -15.59
N THR A 17 -8.84 15.20 -16.81
CA THR A 17 -7.81 14.23 -17.18
C THR A 17 -6.56 14.65 -16.43
N ALA A 18 -6.54 14.34 -15.13
CA ALA A 18 -5.33 14.39 -14.35
C ALA A 18 -4.33 13.47 -15.07
N PRO A 19 -3.09 13.92 -15.31
CA PRO A 19 -2.11 13.12 -16.03
C PRO A 19 -1.86 11.83 -15.25
N VAL A 20 -2.17 10.69 -15.90
CA VAL A 20 -2.00 9.30 -15.41
C VAL A 20 -0.60 9.05 -14.83
N THR A 21 0.37 9.89 -15.18
CA THR A 21 1.75 9.86 -14.70
C THR A 21 1.92 10.18 -13.21
N ARG A 22 1.03 10.97 -12.59
CA ARG A 22 1.21 11.43 -11.19
C ARG A 22 0.84 10.38 -10.12
N ASP A 23 0.07 9.36 -10.50
CA ASP A 23 -0.43 8.33 -9.59
C ASP A 23 0.44 7.07 -9.51
N ARG A 24 1.37 6.88 -10.45
CA ARG A 24 2.27 5.71 -10.46
C ARG A 24 3.10 5.55 -9.18
N PRO A 25 3.76 6.59 -8.63
CA PRO A 25 4.53 6.45 -7.39
C PRO A 25 3.63 6.16 -6.17
N ARG A 26 2.44 6.78 -6.11
CA ARG A 26 1.46 6.52 -5.04
C ARG A 26 0.90 5.11 -5.09
N LEU A 27 0.58 4.61 -6.29
CA LEU A 27 0.13 3.23 -6.50
C LEU A 27 1.20 2.24 -6.06
N ARG A 28 2.47 2.48 -6.42
CA ARG A 28 3.58 1.62 -6.01
C ARG A 28 3.76 1.59 -4.49
N GLN A 29 3.64 2.75 -3.84
CA GLN A 29 3.70 2.84 -2.38
C GLN A 29 2.54 2.08 -1.72
N ALA A 30 1.31 2.25 -2.19
CA ALA A 30 0.14 1.55 -1.65
C ALA A 30 0.25 0.03 -1.82
N VAL A 31 0.73 -0.45 -2.97
CA VAL A 31 0.97 -1.88 -3.18
C VAL A 31 2.07 -2.40 -2.25
N GLY A 32 3.15 -1.63 -2.07
CA GLY A 32 4.21 -1.96 -1.11
C GLY A 32 3.68 -2.12 0.32
N GLU A 33 2.82 -1.21 0.77
CA GLU A 33 2.20 -1.22 2.10
C GLU A 33 1.26 -2.41 2.29
N VAL A 34 0.43 -2.72 1.30
CA VAL A 34 -0.47 -3.89 1.35
C VAL A 34 0.35 -5.18 1.42
N VAL A 35 1.39 -5.31 0.61
CA VAL A 35 2.24 -6.51 0.61
C VAL A 35 3.01 -6.65 1.91
N SER A 36 3.59 -5.56 2.43
CA SER A 36 4.32 -5.60 3.69
C SER A 36 3.42 -6.04 4.85
N THR A 37 2.29 -5.35 5.05
CA THR A 37 1.37 -5.61 6.15
C THR A 37 0.73 -7.01 6.07
N THR A 38 0.30 -7.44 4.88
CA THR A 38 -0.45 -8.69 4.71
C THR A 38 0.44 -9.92 4.74
N PHE A 39 1.66 -9.86 4.19
CA PHE A 39 2.52 -11.03 4.04
C PHE A 39 3.66 -11.07 5.05
N TYR A 40 4.35 -9.94 5.28
CA TYR A 40 5.49 -9.91 6.21
C TYR A 40 5.05 -9.74 7.67
N GLY A 41 3.94 -9.03 7.93
CA GLY A 41 3.40 -8.86 9.28
C GLY A 41 3.14 -10.19 10.02
N PRO A 42 2.44 -11.14 9.40
CA PRO A 42 2.24 -12.47 9.99
C PRO A 42 3.54 -13.24 10.19
N MET A 43 4.51 -13.15 9.27
CA MET A 43 5.82 -13.81 9.42
C MET A 43 6.58 -13.29 10.64
N LEU A 44 6.63 -11.98 10.85
CA LEU A 44 7.24 -11.38 12.04
C LEU A 44 6.52 -11.79 13.33
N ARG A 45 5.20 -11.90 13.28
CA ARG A 45 4.40 -12.42 14.41
C ARG A 45 4.74 -13.88 14.72
N ILE A 46 4.86 -14.74 13.71
CA ILE A 46 5.24 -16.15 13.88
C ILE A 46 6.68 -16.26 14.41
N ALA A 47 7.61 -15.47 13.86
CA ALA A 47 9.01 -15.47 14.30
C ALA A 47 9.13 -15.13 15.81
N ARG A 48 8.36 -14.16 16.29
CA ARG A 48 8.31 -13.79 17.72
C ARG A 48 7.66 -14.83 18.62
N ASN A 49 6.69 -15.57 18.09
CA ASN A 49 6.01 -16.65 18.80
C ASN A 49 6.77 -17.99 18.72
N SER A 50 7.87 -18.06 17.95
CA SER A 50 8.72 -19.25 17.88
C SER A 50 9.56 -19.42 19.14
N THR A 51 9.87 -20.66 19.48
CA THR A 51 10.43 -21.18 20.75
C THR A 51 11.81 -20.64 21.16
N ILE A 52 12.33 -19.60 20.49
CA ILE A 52 13.59 -18.92 20.84
C ILE A 52 13.46 -18.10 22.16
N GLN A 53 12.26 -18.02 22.74
CA GLN A 53 12.05 -17.50 24.09
C GLN A 53 12.62 -18.49 25.13
N GLY A 54 13.93 -18.43 25.36
CA GLY A 54 14.63 -19.21 26.36
C GLY A 54 14.08 -18.99 27.78
N LYS A 55 14.24 -19.99 28.64
CA LYS A 55 13.71 -20.08 30.02
C LYS A 55 14.12 -18.91 30.96
N TYR A 56 15.09 -18.09 30.57
CA TYR A 56 15.67 -17.01 31.38
C TYR A 56 15.90 -15.77 30.51
N GLY A 57 14.88 -14.93 30.36
CA GLY A 57 15.00 -13.72 29.55
C GLY A 57 13.67 -13.27 28.98
N HIS A 58 12.72 -12.93 29.85
CA HIS A 58 11.57 -12.13 29.41
C HIS A 58 12.02 -10.68 29.51
N GLY A 59 12.49 -10.07 28.41
CA GLY A 59 12.54 -8.61 28.43
C GLY A 59 11.11 -8.13 28.60
N GLY A 60 10.92 -7.34 29.65
CA GLY A 60 9.60 -6.98 30.14
C GLY A 60 8.81 -6.11 29.16
N ARG A 61 8.11 -5.10 29.68
CA ARG A 61 7.32 -4.20 28.83
C ARG A 61 8.18 -3.46 27.77
N GLY A 62 9.45 -3.19 28.09
CA GLY A 62 10.39 -2.55 27.17
C GLY A 62 10.65 -3.37 25.91
N GLU A 63 10.99 -4.65 26.03
CA GLU A 63 11.27 -5.52 24.87
C GLU A 63 10.05 -5.61 23.95
N LYS A 64 8.84 -5.74 24.51
CA LYS A 64 7.60 -5.81 23.72
C LYS A 64 7.34 -4.53 22.91
N VAL A 65 7.62 -3.36 23.49
CA VAL A 65 7.45 -2.07 22.80
C VAL A 65 8.52 -1.90 21.71
N PHE A 66 9.78 -2.20 22.01
CA PHE A 66 10.86 -2.16 21.02
C PHE A 66 10.64 -3.15 19.87
N GLN A 67 10.12 -4.35 20.16
CA GLN A 67 9.73 -5.33 19.13
C GLN A 67 8.62 -4.79 18.22
N ALA A 68 7.61 -4.13 18.77
CA ALA A 68 6.55 -3.54 17.96
C ALA A 68 7.06 -2.41 17.05
N GLN A 69 7.99 -1.60 17.54
CA GLN A 69 8.64 -0.55 16.75
C GLN A 69 9.54 -1.13 15.66
N LEU A 70 10.36 -2.13 15.99
CA LEU A 70 11.25 -2.80 15.04
C LEU A 70 10.46 -3.49 13.93
N ASP A 71 9.34 -4.12 14.26
CA ASP A 71 8.40 -4.66 13.30
C ASP A 71 7.87 -3.60 12.33
N SER A 72 7.46 -2.46 12.87
CA SER A 72 6.89 -1.38 12.07
C SER A 72 7.93 -0.84 11.08
N GLU A 73 9.17 -0.66 11.54
CA GLU A 73 10.28 -0.30 10.66
C GLU A 73 10.60 -1.39 9.63
N PHE A 74 10.59 -2.65 10.03
CA PHE A 74 10.82 -3.75 9.08
C PHE A 74 9.74 -3.79 8.00
N LEU A 75 8.47 -3.58 8.35
CA LEU A 75 7.36 -3.52 7.39
C LEU A 75 7.50 -2.33 6.44
N ASN A 76 7.93 -1.17 6.95
CA ASN A 76 8.22 0.00 6.13
C ASN A 76 9.36 -0.26 5.14
N LEU A 77 10.42 -0.92 5.60
CA LEU A 77 11.56 -1.33 4.77
C LEU A 77 11.14 -2.38 3.73
N ALA A 78 10.34 -3.37 4.11
CA ALA A 78 9.85 -4.42 3.23
C ALA A 78 8.91 -3.88 2.14
N GLY A 79 8.08 -2.89 2.46
CA GLY A 79 7.19 -2.25 1.49
C GLY A 79 7.89 -1.25 0.57
N SER A 80 8.88 -0.51 1.09
CA SER A 80 9.47 0.64 0.39
C SER A 80 10.83 0.36 -0.27
N ARG A 81 11.64 -0.52 0.32
CA ARG A 81 13.04 -0.75 -0.09
C ARG A 81 13.30 -2.15 -0.62
N MET A 82 12.58 -3.16 -0.15
CA MET A 82 12.73 -4.51 -0.71
C MET A 82 12.10 -4.56 -2.11
N ARG A 83 12.94 -4.61 -3.15
CA ARG A 83 12.51 -5.00 -4.50
C ARG A 83 12.13 -6.48 -4.46
N ASN A 84 10.87 -6.76 -4.15
CA ASN A 84 10.33 -8.12 -4.16
C ASN A 84 9.48 -8.31 -5.43
N SER A 85 9.53 -9.51 -6.00
CA SER A 85 8.85 -9.84 -7.26
C SER A 85 7.32 -9.78 -7.15
N LEU A 86 6.78 -9.97 -5.95
CA LEU A 86 5.34 -9.94 -5.68
C LEU A 86 4.76 -8.52 -5.77
N THR A 87 5.38 -7.54 -5.12
CA THR A 87 5.02 -6.12 -5.18
C THR A 87 5.07 -5.63 -6.62
N GLU A 88 6.10 -6.00 -7.38
CA GLU A 88 6.21 -5.64 -8.79
C GLU A 88 5.11 -6.32 -9.64
N ALA A 89 4.84 -7.61 -9.44
CA ALA A 89 3.77 -8.31 -10.17
C ALA A 89 2.39 -7.69 -9.90
N ILE A 90 2.07 -7.37 -8.65
CA ILE A 90 0.82 -6.72 -8.27
C ILE A 90 0.75 -5.30 -8.83
N TYR A 91 1.84 -4.53 -8.73
CA TYR A 91 1.92 -3.19 -9.29
C TYR A 91 1.66 -3.19 -10.80
N GLN A 92 2.33 -4.08 -11.55
CA GLN A 92 2.17 -4.18 -13.00
C GLN A 92 0.76 -4.58 -13.40
N ARG A 93 0.13 -5.51 -12.66
CA ARG A 93 -1.26 -5.90 -12.89
C ARG A 93 -2.23 -4.74 -12.69
N LEU A 94 -2.07 -3.98 -11.61
CA LEU A 94 -2.94 -2.84 -11.29
C LEU A 94 -2.68 -1.62 -12.17
N ALA A 95 -1.44 -1.39 -12.57
CA ALA A 95 -1.09 -0.32 -13.50
C ALA A 95 -1.67 -0.59 -14.89
N LYS A 96 -1.59 -1.84 -15.38
CA LYS A 96 -2.18 -2.23 -16.67
C LYS A 96 -3.71 -2.07 -16.71
N GLY A 97 -4.39 -2.38 -15.60
CA GLY A 97 -5.85 -2.23 -15.50
C GLY A 97 -6.36 -0.78 -15.41
N LYS A 98 -5.46 0.21 -15.31
CA LYS A 98 -5.82 1.65 -15.36
C LYS A 98 -5.68 2.26 -16.77
N GLU A 99 -5.15 1.50 -17.74
CA GLU A 99 -4.94 1.96 -19.12
C GLU A 99 -6.05 1.48 -20.08
N GLU A 100 -6.99 0.66 -19.60
CA GLU A 100 -8.23 0.23 -20.27
C GLU A 100 -9.42 1.06 -19.76
#